data_AF-A0A3A8K5X2-F1
#
_entry.id   AF-A0A3A8K5X2-F1
#
_cell.length_a   1.000
_cell.length_b   1.000
_cell.length_c   1.000
_cell.angle_alpha   90.00
_cell.angle_beta   90.00
_cell.angle_gamma   90.00
#
_symmetry.space_group_name_H-M   'P 1'
#
loop_
_entity.id
_entity.type
_entity.pdbx_description
1 polymer ?
#
loop_
_entity_poly.entity_id
_entity_poly.type
_entity_poly.pdbx_seq_one_letter_code
_entity_poly.pdbx_strand_id
1 'polypeptide(L)' 'MMHRSPAEVSTWPWSDIVRLLAYSELEREEFDRRVQNPQHSAASPTRAHASGPTTNTTVYRFGPRPAPKR' A
#
# COMPACT_ATOMS: atom_id res chain seq x y z
N MET A 1 -0.07 4.62 -12.09
CA MET A 1 0.01 4.54 -13.57
C MET A 1 -0.32 5.90 -14.16
N MET A 2 0.44 6.35 -15.16
CA MET A 2 0.11 7.55 -15.91
C MET A 2 -1.19 7.29 -16.69
N HIS A 3 -2.31 7.85 -16.24
CA HIS A 3 -3.58 7.75 -16.97
C HIS A 3 -3.48 8.55 -18.27
N ARG A 4 -3.42 7.83 -19.40
CA ARG A 4 -3.48 8.41 -20.74
C ARG A 4 -4.94 8.63 -21.12
N SER A 5 -5.22 9.70 -21.86
CA SER A 5 -6.60 9.99 -22.29
C SER A 5 -7.03 9.02 -23.42
N PRO A 6 -8.32 8.67 -23.53
CA PRO A 6 -8.80 7.80 -24.61
C PRO A 6 -8.49 8.34 -26.02
N ALA A 7 -8.50 9.67 -26.18
CA ALA A 7 -8.17 10.34 -27.43
C ALA A 7 -6.69 10.25 -27.81
N GLU A 8 -5.81 10.07 -26.82
CA GLU A 8 -4.39 9.85 -27.07
C GLU A 8 -4.13 8.41 -27.51
N VAL A 9 -4.78 7.45 -26.84
CA VAL A 9 -4.64 6.01 -27.14
C VAL A 9 -5.22 5.65 -28.52
N SER A 10 -6.26 6.35 -28.98
CA SER A 10 -6.86 6.11 -30.30
C SER A 10 -5.92 6.43 -31.47
N THR A 11 -4.87 7.23 -31.24
CA THR A 11 -3.87 7.57 -32.25
C THR A 11 -2.72 6.56 -32.33
N TRP A 12 -2.67 5.60 -31.41
CA TRP A 12 -1.56 4.65 -31.32
C TRP A 12 -1.61 3.62 -32.45
N PRO A 13 -0.46 3.08 -32.86
CA PRO A 13 -0.41 1.92 -33.74
C PRO A 13 -1.21 0.76 -33.16
N TRP A 14 -1.95 0.05 -34.03
CA TRP A 14 -2.75 -1.10 -33.61
C TRP A 14 -1.92 -2.18 -32.89
N SER A 15 -0.66 -2.38 -33.32
CA SER A 15 0.28 -3.29 -32.67
C SER A 15 0.51 -2.96 -31.20
N ASP A 16 0.54 -1.67 -30.86
CA ASP A 16 0.85 -1.20 -29.51
C ASP A 16 -0.37 -1.34 -28.61
N ILE A 17 -1.58 -1.13 -29.16
CA ILE A 17 -2.85 -1.40 -28.49
C ILE A 17 -2.95 -2.89 -28.14
N VAL A 18 -2.67 -3.78 -29.10
CA VAL A 18 -2.71 -5.23 -28.87
C VAL A 18 -1.68 -5.66 -27.82
N ARG A 19 -0.45 -5.12 -27.88
CA ARG A 19 0.59 -5.39 -26.86
C ARG A 19 0.16 -4.91 -25.48
N LEU A 20 -0.40 -3.70 -25.39
CA LEU A 20 -0.89 -3.15 -24.13
C LEU A 20 -1.99 -4.03 -23.53
N LEU A 21 -2.95 -4.47 -24.34
CA LEU A 21 -4.00 -5.38 -23.89
C LEU A 21 -3.43 -6.71 -23.37
N ALA A 22 -2.47 -7.31 -24.09
CA ALA A 22 -1.81 -8.54 -23.65
C ALA A 22 -1.07 -8.35 -22.30
N TYR A 23 -0.38 -7.22 -22.11
CA TYR A 23 0.25 -6.90 -20.82
C TYR A 23 -0.77 -6.68 -19.70
N SER A 24 -1.92 -6.04 -20.00
CA SER A 24 -2.96 -5.78 -18.99
C SER A 24 -3.62 -7.06 -18.47
N GLU A 25 -3.76 -8.08 -19.33
CA GLU A 25 -4.28 -9.39 -18.93
C GLU A 25 -3.33 -10.10 -17.94
N LEU A 26 -2.01 -10.00 -18.17
CA LEU A 26 -1.01 -10.54 -17.24
C LEU A 26 -0.99 -9.79 -15.90
N GLU A 27 -1.11 -8.47 -15.93
CA GLU A 27 -1.19 -7.67 -14.70
C GLU A 27 -2.46 -8.00 -13.90
N ARG A 28 -3.60 -8.20 -14.59
CA ARG A 28 -4.84 -8.61 -13.95
C ARG A 28 -4.71 -9.97 -13.29
N GLU A 29 -4.12 -10.96 -13.96
CA GLU A 29 -3.90 -12.28 -13.38
C GLU A 29 -3.00 -12.22 -12.13
N GLU A 30 -1.94 -11.40 -12.15
CA GLU A 30 -1.10 -11.20 -10.99
C GLU A 30 -1.84 -10.50 -9.84
N PHE A 31 -2.64 -9.48 -10.16
CA PHE A 31 -3.45 -8.77 -9.19
C PHE A 31 -4.47 -9.70 -8.54
N ASP A 32 -5.21 -10.46 -9.35
CA ASP A 32 -6.18 -11.44 -8.88
C ASP A 32 -5.53 -12.48 -7.97
N ARG A 33 -4.34 -12.99 -8.33
CA ARG A 33 -3.56 -13.90 -7.48
C ARG A 33 -3.21 -13.29 -6.12
N ARG A 34 -2.85 -12.00 -6.08
CA ARG A 34 -2.52 -11.28 -4.85
C ARG A 34 -3.76 -10.95 -4.00
N VAL A 35 -4.88 -10.63 -4.63
CA VAL A 35 -6.15 -10.33 -3.95
C VAL A 35 -6.83 -11.59 -3.42
N GLN A 36 -6.80 -12.68 -4.19
CA GLN A 36 -7.38 -13.97 -3.79
C GLN A 36 -6.52 -14.73 -2.78
N ASN A 37 -5.28 -14.32 -2.54
CA ASN A 37 -4.42 -14.89 -1.51
C ASN A 37 -4.00 -13.84 -0.46
N PRO A 38 -4.88 -13.48 0.50
CA PRO A 38 -4.62 -12.45 1.51
C PRO A 38 -3.41 -12.74 2.40
N GLN A 39 -2.96 -14.00 2.49
CA GLN A 39 -1.85 -14.40 3.37
C GLN A 39 -0.46 -13.94 2.90
N HIS A 40 -0.31 -13.42 1.69
CA HIS A 40 0.96 -12.85 1.22
C HIS A 40 1.05 -11.31 1.31
N SER A 41 -0.01 -10.64 1.77
CA SER A 41 -0.02 -9.19 1.98
C SER A 41 0.34 -8.81 3.42
N ALA A 42 1.48 -9.29 3.92
CA ALA A 42 2.08 -8.81 5.16
C ALA A 42 3.34 -7.97 4.87
N ALA A 43 3.17 -6.91 4.09
CA ALA A 43 4.10 -5.79 4.04
C ALA A 43 3.33 -4.47 3.88
N SER A 44 2.49 -4.17 4.85
CA SER A 44 2.03 -2.80 5.15
C SER A 44 1.65 -2.71 6.63
N PRO A 45 1.96 -1.58 7.30
CA PRO A 45 1.99 -1.49 8.76
C PRO A 45 0.58 -1.59 9.30
N THR A 46 0.29 -2.72 9.95
CA THR A 46 -1.00 -3.00 10.53
C THR A 46 -1.23 -2.08 11.74
N ARG A 47 -2.04 -1.04 11.54
CA ARG A 47 -2.75 -0.35 12.62
C ARG A 47 -3.82 -1.31 13.16
N ALA A 48 -3.42 -2.32 13.93
CA ALA A 48 -4.34 -3.23 14.59
C ALA A 48 -4.41 -2.95 16.09
N HIS A 49 -5.63 -2.67 16.54
CA HIS A 49 -6.03 -2.59 17.94
C HIS A 49 -5.70 -3.92 18.64
N ALA A 50 -4.96 -3.83 19.75
CA ALA A 50 -4.49 -4.96 20.53
C ALA A 50 -5.59 -5.52 21.44
N SER A 51 -5.75 -6.84 21.45
CA SER A 51 -6.41 -7.58 22.54
C SER A 51 -5.53 -8.79 22.91
N GLY A 52 -4.62 -8.54 23.87
CA GLY A 52 -3.82 -9.52 24.64
C GLY A 52 -2.44 -9.91 24.07
N PRO A 53 -1.49 -10.44 24.89
CA PRO A 53 -1.18 -10.20 26.31
C PRO A 53 0.06 -9.29 26.48
N THR A 54 0.21 -8.76 27.69
CA THR A 54 1.01 -7.60 28.11
C THR A 54 2.52 -7.68 27.84
N THR A 55 3.02 -7.01 26.80
CA THR A 55 4.44 -6.62 26.71
C THR A 55 4.68 -5.43 27.62
N ASN A 56 5.32 -5.64 28.78
CA ASN A 56 5.73 -4.57 29.70
C ASN A 56 6.84 -3.72 29.08
N THR A 57 6.47 -2.80 28.20
CA THR A 57 7.41 -1.79 27.70
C THR A 57 7.50 -0.66 28.73
N THR A 58 8.58 -0.62 29.50
CA THR A 58 8.86 0.48 30.43
C THR A 58 9.13 1.75 29.63
N VAL A 59 8.19 2.69 29.65
CA VAL A 59 8.36 4.00 29.01
C VAL A 59 8.93 4.99 30.03
N TYR A 60 10.20 5.34 29.91
CA TYR A 60 10.79 6.46 30.66
C TYR A 60 10.39 7.78 30.00
N ARG A 61 9.63 8.63 30.73
CA ARG A 61 9.28 9.98 30.27
C ARG A 61 10.08 11.01 31.06
N PHE A 62 10.96 11.74 30.38
CA PHE A 62 11.58 12.95 30.91
C PHE A 62 10.63 14.13 30.67
N GLY A 63 9.91 14.54 31.71
CA GLY A 63 9.10 15.76 31.69
C GLY A 63 9.95 17.02 31.92
N PRO A 64 9.49 18.20 31.49
CA PRO A 64 10.21 19.46 31.70
C PRO A 64 10.30 19.81 33.20
N ARG A 65 11.47 20.29 33.62
CA ARG A 65 11.78 20.62 35.02
C ARG A 65 10.83 21.73 35.52
N PRO A 66 10.15 21.57 36.66
CA PRO A 66 9.22 22.59 37.15
C PRO A 66 9.98 23.88 37.49
N ALA A 67 9.46 25.01 37.00
CA ALA A 67 10.01 26.33 37.30
C ALA A 67 9.76 26.70 38.78
N PRO A 68 10.71 27.39 39.43
CA PRO A 68 10.58 27.77 40.84
C PRO A 68 9.44 28.76 41.02
N LYS A 69 8.57 28.52 42.02
CA LYS A 69 7.48 29.41 42.41
C LYS A 69 8.06 30.70 43.00
N ARG A 70 7.59 31.84 42.51
CA ARG A 70 7.73 33.15 43.19
C ARG A 70 6.55 33.35 44.12
#